data_AF-A0A7S4BWV1-F1
#
_entry.id   AF-A0A7S4BWV1-F1
#
_cell.length_a   1.000
_cell.length_b   1.000
_cell.length_c   1.000
_cell.angle_alpha   90.00
_cell.angle_beta   90.00
_cell.angle_gamma   90.00
#
_symmetry.space_group_name_H-M   'P 1'
#
loop_
_entity.id
_entity.type
_entity.pdbx_description
1 polymer ?
#
loop_
_entity_poly.entity_id
_entity_poly.type
_entity_poly.pdbx_seq_one_letter_code
_entity_poly.pdbx_strand_id
1 'polypeptide(L)'
;RNVAEEEGVPERASSSVALWSWFAQRCRMNAHVVLALSPIGDAMRDRLRRFPCLVNCSTIDWFDKWPNDALHAVAHSLLAPLHNISESALNGVVGVCMAAQTYATELAAQFEAELRRKNYVTPTLYLNLLSLLEKILVTKRQELSEIKARYDVGLEKLLSTAAQVSEMQSELEALKPQLSAKKSETEAMMETITADRESADVTRAQVEQEEAECKVQAEEAQKLKDACEADLAKAMPALNGALKALKSLSKNDIIEV
;
A
#
# COMPACT_ATOMS: atom_id res chain seq x y z
N ARG A 1 13.50 -1.48 72.27
CA ARG A 1 14.90 -1.12 72.54
C ARG A 1 14.96 0.40 72.60
N ASN A 2 15.41 0.99 73.70
CA ASN A 2 15.37 2.43 73.88
C ASN A 2 16.42 3.07 72.97
N VAL A 3 15.99 3.64 71.84
CA VAL A 3 16.87 4.30 70.85
C VAL A 3 17.72 5.43 71.49
N ALA A 4 17.23 6.02 72.58
CA ALA A 4 17.97 7.00 73.37
C ALA A 4 19.19 6.42 74.12
N GLU A 5 19.14 5.15 74.55
CA GLU A 5 20.24 4.47 75.24
C GLU A 5 21.33 4.05 74.24
N GLU A 6 20.94 3.67 73.02
CA GLU A 6 21.87 3.27 71.96
C GLU A 6 22.70 4.45 71.40
N GLU A 7 22.18 5.69 71.50
CA GLU A 7 22.88 6.91 71.09
C GLU A 7 23.56 7.67 72.26
N GLY A 8 23.73 7.02 73.41
CA GLY A 8 24.60 7.52 74.47
C GLY A 8 23.97 8.54 75.44
N VAL A 9 22.63 8.60 75.55
CA VAL A 9 21.99 9.35 76.64
C VAL A 9 22.16 8.56 77.95
N PRO A 10 22.87 9.08 78.97
CA PRO A 10 23.17 8.31 80.18
C PRO A 10 21.89 8.00 80.97
N GLU A 11 21.81 6.78 81.51
CA GLU A 11 20.67 6.21 82.25
C GLU A 11 20.22 7.06 83.46
N ARG A 12 21.11 7.93 83.98
CA ARG A 12 20.84 8.91 85.07
C ARG A 12 20.16 10.21 84.61
N ALA A 13 19.99 10.43 83.30
CA ALA A 13 19.19 11.50 82.72
C ALA A 13 17.76 11.03 82.40
N SER A 14 17.25 10.01 83.11
CA SER A 14 15.91 9.44 83.01
C SER A 14 14.82 10.32 83.64
N SER A 15 14.97 11.64 83.58
CA SER A 15 13.83 12.53 83.83
C SER A 15 13.00 12.60 82.56
N SER A 16 11.67 12.53 82.68
CA SER A 16 10.74 12.67 81.54
C SER A 16 11.04 13.92 80.69
N VAL A 17 11.56 14.99 81.33
CA VAL A 17 11.96 16.24 80.68
C VAL A 17 13.18 16.07 79.78
N ALA A 18 14.20 15.32 80.21
CA ALA A 18 15.40 15.10 79.42
C ALA A 18 15.11 14.23 78.18
N LEU A 19 14.32 13.17 78.33
CA LEU A 19 13.86 12.34 77.21
C LEU A 19 13.01 13.14 76.21
N TRP A 20 12.12 14.01 76.70
CA TRP A 20 11.35 14.91 75.84
C TRP A 20 12.25 15.89 75.09
N SER A 21 13.24 16.48 75.75
CA SER A 21 14.18 17.41 75.11
C SER A 21 15.02 16.73 74.02
N TRP A 22 15.48 15.50 74.27
CA TRP A 22 16.20 14.68 73.30
C TRP A 22 15.32 14.33 72.09
N PHE A 23 14.09 13.90 72.33
CA PHE A 23 13.13 13.61 71.28
C PHE A 23 12.82 14.86 70.43
N ALA A 24 12.53 16.00 71.08
CA ALA A 24 12.25 17.26 70.40
C ALA A 24 13.44 17.75 69.57
N GLN A 25 14.68 17.60 70.06
CA GLN A 25 15.88 17.94 69.30
C GLN A 25 16.01 17.06 68.05
N ARG A 26 15.77 15.76 68.19
CA ARG A 26 15.80 14.81 67.06
C ARG A 26 14.74 15.15 66.01
N CYS A 27 13.53 15.50 66.43
CA CYS A 27 12.49 15.97 65.52
C CYS A 27 12.90 17.24 64.77
N ARG A 28 13.50 18.23 65.45
CA ARG A 28 13.97 19.46 64.79
C ARG A 28 15.06 19.22 63.75
N MET A 29 15.95 18.26 64.01
CA MET A 29 17.05 17.94 63.09
C MET A 29 16.58 17.14 61.86
N ASN A 30 15.56 16.30 62.01
CA ASN A 30 15.19 15.33 60.97
C ASN A 30 13.84 15.62 60.28
N ALA A 31 13.00 16.50 60.83
CA ALA A 31 11.71 16.84 60.25
C ALA A 31 11.77 18.20 59.55
N HIS A 32 11.90 18.18 58.22
CA HIS A 32 11.79 19.37 57.38
C HIS A 32 10.39 19.46 56.78
N VAL A 33 9.73 20.60 56.98
CA VAL A 33 8.38 20.86 56.46
C VAL A 33 8.47 21.97 55.42
N VAL A 34 8.00 21.69 54.20
CA VAL A 34 7.90 22.68 53.12
C VAL A 34 6.42 22.98 52.87
N LEU A 35 6.06 24.26 52.90
CA LEU A 35 4.69 24.72 52.71
C LEU A 35 4.59 25.50 51.40
N ALA A 36 3.83 24.97 50.44
CA ALA A 36 3.50 25.68 49.20
C ALA A 36 2.21 26.48 49.41
N LEU A 37 2.34 27.80 49.54
CA LEU A 37 1.23 28.73 49.74
C LEU A 37 1.09 29.62 48.51
N SER A 38 -0.14 29.79 48.03
CA SER A 38 -0.42 30.75 46.96
C SER A 38 -0.59 32.16 47.55
N PRO A 39 0.08 33.18 46.98
CA PRO A 39 -0.13 34.58 47.38
C PRO A 39 -1.47 35.15 46.91
N ILE A 40 -2.23 34.38 46.13
CA ILE A 40 -3.52 34.80 45.58
C ILE A 40 -4.59 34.75 46.68
N GLY A 41 -5.23 35.89 46.92
CA GLY A 41 -6.32 36.04 47.88
C GLY A 41 -5.86 36.33 49.30
N ASP A 42 -6.79 36.31 50.24
CA ASP A 42 -6.57 36.82 51.60
C ASP A 42 -6.16 35.71 52.58
N ALA A 43 -6.41 34.45 52.21
CA ALA A 43 -6.17 33.29 53.05
C ALA A 43 -4.71 33.15 53.50
N MET A 44 -3.74 33.45 52.63
CA MET A 44 -2.32 33.43 53.01
C MET A 44 -2.03 34.49 54.08
N ARG A 45 -2.53 35.71 53.90
CA ARG A 45 -2.32 36.81 54.86
C ARG A 45 -2.94 36.49 56.21
N ASP A 46 -4.15 35.92 56.21
CA ASP A 46 -4.84 35.51 57.44
C ASP A 46 -4.09 34.38 58.17
N ARG A 47 -3.56 33.40 57.43
CA ARG A 47 -2.74 32.32 58.01
C ARG A 47 -1.44 32.85 58.61
N LEU A 48 -0.75 33.76 57.93
CA LEU A 48 0.49 34.36 58.44
C LEU A 48 0.24 35.20 59.71
N ARG A 49 -0.91 35.89 59.81
CA ARG A 49 -1.32 36.61 61.02
C ARG A 49 -1.68 35.67 62.18
N ARG A 50 -2.35 34.54 61.88
CA ARG A 50 -2.73 33.53 62.89
C ARG A 50 -1.54 32.72 63.39
N PHE A 51 -0.53 32.49 62.54
CA PHE A 51 0.63 31.65 62.84
C PHE A 51 1.96 32.37 62.56
N PRO A 52 2.44 33.23 63.47
CA PRO A 52 3.69 33.97 63.29
C PRO A 52 4.94 33.10 63.13
N CYS A 53 4.89 31.85 63.63
CA CYS A 53 5.99 30.89 63.46
C CYS A 53 6.29 30.57 62.00
N LEU A 54 5.33 30.72 61.10
CA LEU A 54 5.56 30.53 59.66
C LEU A 54 6.53 31.56 59.10
N VAL A 55 6.55 32.79 59.62
CA VAL A 55 7.49 33.82 59.18
C VAL A 55 8.79 33.76 59.99
N ASN A 56 8.68 33.52 61.30
CA ASN A 56 9.85 33.59 62.20
C ASN A 56 10.73 32.33 62.18
N CYS A 57 10.18 31.17 61.81
CA CYS A 57 10.88 29.88 61.90
C CYS A 57 11.04 29.19 60.54
N SER A 58 10.71 29.84 59.43
CA SER A 58 10.89 29.28 58.09
C SER A 58 11.64 30.25 57.18
N THR A 59 12.31 29.71 56.17
CA THR A 59 12.90 30.47 55.08
C THR A 59 11.86 30.70 54.00
N ILE A 60 11.60 31.96 53.66
CA ILE A 60 10.62 32.32 52.63
C ILE A 60 11.32 32.30 51.27
N ASP A 61 10.81 31.47 50.37
CA ASP A 61 11.22 31.42 48.97
C ASP A 61 10.05 31.91 48.09
N TRP A 62 10.31 32.92 47.26
CA TRP A 62 9.28 33.59 46.46
C TRP A 62 9.32 33.07 45.01
N PHE A 63 8.21 32.46 44.59
CA PHE A 63 8.00 32.05 43.20
C PHE A 63 7.29 33.15 42.43
N ASP A 64 8.07 33.97 41.73
CA ASP A 64 7.56 35.00 40.85
C ASP A 64 7.10 34.46 39.50
N LYS A 65 6.43 35.33 38.74
CA LYS A 65 6.12 35.07 37.33
C LYS A 65 7.40 34.74 36.58
N TRP A 66 7.31 33.80 35.64
CA TRP A 66 8.47 33.43 34.82
C TRP A 66 8.96 34.63 34.01
N PRO A 67 10.26 34.99 34.09
CA PRO A 67 10.84 35.99 33.22
C PRO A 67 10.87 35.48 31.77
N ASN A 68 11.05 36.41 30.83
CA ASN A 68 11.15 36.10 29.40
C ASN A 68 12.23 35.03 29.12
N ASP A 69 13.37 35.09 29.80
CA ASP A 69 14.45 34.12 29.64
C ASP A 69 14.04 32.71 30.07
N ALA A 70 13.25 32.59 31.14
CA ALA A 70 12.72 31.30 31.60
C ALA A 70 11.67 30.75 30.64
N LEU A 71 10.77 31.60 30.14
CA LEU A 71 9.80 31.22 29.11
C LEU A 71 10.51 30.70 27.86
N HIS A 72 11.54 31.41 27.41
CA HIS A 72 12.37 31.02 26.27
C HIS A 72 13.07 29.69 26.51
N ALA A 73 13.76 29.50 27.64
CA ALA A 73 14.48 28.27 27.96
C ALA A 73 13.54 27.06 28.05
N VAL A 74 12.36 27.22 28.67
CA VAL A 74 11.38 26.14 28.80
C VAL A 74 10.79 25.80 27.44
N ALA A 75 10.40 26.79 26.63
CA ALA A 75 9.89 26.52 25.29
C ALA A 75 10.94 25.89 24.37
N HIS A 76 12.19 26.38 24.43
CA HIS A 76 13.28 25.80 23.66
C HIS A 76 13.54 24.34 24.06
N SER A 77 13.59 24.03 25.37
CA SER A 77 13.81 22.65 25.83
C SER A 77 12.66 21.69 25.49
N LEU A 78 11.41 22.16 25.54
CA LEU A 78 10.23 21.37 25.17
C LEU A 78 10.09 21.16 23.66
N LEU A 79 10.46 22.15 22.85
CA LEU A 79 10.30 22.09 21.39
C LEU A 79 11.56 21.56 20.68
N ALA A 80 12.74 21.55 21.31
CA ALA A 80 13.98 21.02 20.73
C ALA A 80 13.89 19.54 20.25
N PRO A 81 13.16 18.63 20.93
CA PRO A 81 12.97 17.26 20.45
C PRO A 81 12.18 17.14 19.15
N LEU A 82 11.52 18.21 18.68
CA LEU A 82 10.82 18.22 17.41
C LEU A 82 11.82 18.22 16.25
N HIS A 83 12.16 17.02 15.78
CA HIS A 83 12.97 16.81 14.58
C HIS A 83 12.41 17.58 13.36
N ASN A 84 13.29 17.96 12.43
CA ASN A 84 12.95 18.68 11.18
C ASN A 84 12.48 20.13 11.35
N ILE A 85 12.97 20.86 12.35
CA ILE A 85 12.82 22.32 12.44
C ILE A 85 14.21 22.94 12.40
N SER A 86 14.42 23.96 11.57
CA SER A 86 15.69 24.71 11.59
C SER A 86 15.78 25.53 12.87
N GLU A 87 16.99 25.69 13.41
CA GLU A 87 17.20 26.43 14.66
C GLU A 87 16.66 27.87 14.58
N SER A 88 16.79 28.53 13.43
CA SER A 88 16.19 29.85 13.19
C SER A 88 14.66 29.84 13.27
N ALA A 89 14.00 28.82 12.72
CA ALA A 89 12.55 28.70 12.80
C ALA A 89 12.09 28.36 14.22
N LEU A 90 12.84 27.49 14.92
CA LEU A 90 12.59 27.15 16.32
C LEU A 90 12.61 28.41 17.20
N ASN A 91 13.66 29.23 17.07
CA ASN A 91 13.78 30.49 17.80
C ASN A 91 12.63 31.46 17.48
N GLY A 92 12.17 31.51 16.22
CA GLY A 92 10.99 32.28 15.84
C GLY A 92 9.71 31.80 16.53
N VAL A 93 9.47 30.49 16.55
CA VAL A 93 8.30 29.88 17.21
C VAL A 93 8.34 30.11 18.71
N VAL A 94 9.49 29.91 19.34
CA VAL A 94 9.70 30.17 20.77
C VAL A 94 9.41 31.64 21.09
N GLY A 95 9.90 32.58 20.28
CA GLY A 95 9.63 34.00 20.42
C GLY A 95 8.14 34.34 20.36
N VAL A 96 7.41 33.74 19.41
CA VAL A 96 5.94 33.93 19.30
C VAL A 96 5.21 33.35 20.51
N CYS A 97 5.57 32.15 20.96
CA CYS A 97 4.94 31.54 22.15
C CYS A 97 5.17 32.39 23.40
N MET A 98 6.40 32.88 23.61
CA MET A 98 6.72 33.79 24.72
C MET A 98 5.89 35.08 24.62
N ALA A 99 5.87 35.73 23.46
CA ALA A 99 5.10 36.95 23.25
C ALA A 99 3.60 36.74 23.49
N ALA A 100 3.04 35.60 23.07
CA ALA A 100 1.64 35.26 23.32
C ALA A 100 1.32 35.13 24.81
N GLN A 101 2.21 34.51 25.61
CA GLN A 101 2.04 34.39 27.06
C GLN A 101 2.09 35.75 27.76
N THR A 102 3.04 36.61 27.36
CA THR A 102 3.18 37.97 27.91
C THR A 102 1.94 38.81 27.56
N TYR A 103 1.52 38.77 26.28
CA TYR A 103 0.33 39.46 25.81
C TYR A 103 -0.94 38.97 26.51
N ALA A 104 -1.10 37.65 26.72
CA ALA A 104 -2.23 37.11 27.46
C ALA A 104 -2.25 37.61 28.92
N THR A 105 -1.08 37.79 29.53
CA THR A 105 -0.96 38.33 30.89
C THR A 105 -1.37 39.80 30.96
N GLU A 106 -0.96 40.61 29.97
CA GLU A 106 -1.37 42.01 29.84
C GLU A 106 -2.87 42.14 29.61
N LEU A 107 -3.42 41.32 28.70
CA LEU A 107 -4.85 41.30 28.40
C LEU A 107 -5.68 40.86 29.61
N ALA A 108 -5.20 39.90 30.40
CA ALA A 108 -5.87 39.50 31.64
C ALA A 108 -5.93 40.66 32.65
N ALA A 109 -4.89 41.49 32.73
CA ALA A 109 -4.88 42.68 33.59
C ALA A 109 -5.87 43.75 33.08
N GLN A 110 -5.94 43.98 31.78
CA GLN A 110 -6.92 44.89 31.17
C GLN A 110 -8.36 44.39 31.40
N PHE A 111 -8.60 43.10 31.21
CA PHE A 111 -9.90 42.46 31.44
C PHE A 111 -10.37 42.60 32.90
N GLU A 112 -9.46 42.47 33.85
CA GLU A 112 -9.77 42.73 35.26
C GLU A 112 -10.11 44.20 35.51
N ALA A 113 -9.35 45.13 34.92
CA ALA A 113 -9.57 46.56 35.10
C ALA A 113 -10.94 47.02 34.56
N GLU A 114 -11.36 46.50 33.40
CA GLU A 114 -12.60 46.91 32.73
C GLU A 114 -13.83 46.20 33.29
N LEU A 115 -13.77 44.87 33.42
CA LEU A 115 -14.94 44.04 33.72
C LEU A 115 -14.98 43.56 35.18
N ARG A 116 -13.95 43.88 35.97
CA ARG A 116 -13.77 43.38 37.35
C ARG A 116 -13.84 41.86 37.46
N ARG A 117 -13.47 41.15 36.39
CA ARG A 117 -13.42 39.69 36.32
C ARG A 117 -11.97 39.26 36.23
N LYS A 118 -11.55 38.39 37.17
CA LYS A 118 -10.18 37.86 37.20
C LYS A 118 -10.03 36.66 36.27
N ASN A 119 -9.01 36.71 35.41
CA ASN A 119 -8.53 35.56 34.66
C ASN A 119 -7.05 35.31 35.03
N TYR A 120 -6.71 34.08 35.38
CA TYR A 120 -5.36 33.76 35.85
C TYR A 120 -4.53 33.11 34.74
N VAL A 121 -3.50 33.83 34.30
CA VAL A 121 -2.50 33.32 33.38
C VAL A 121 -1.39 32.66 34.22
N THR A 122 -1.32 31.32 34.17
CA THR A 122 -0.38 30.52 34.95
C THR A 122 0.68 29.86 34.06
N PRO A 123 1.86 29.50 34.59
CA PRO A 123 2.85 28.73 33.82
C PRO A 123 2.30 27.41 33.27
N THR A 124 1.35 26.78 33.96
CA THR A 124 0.67 25.57 33.47
C THR A 124 -0.06 25.81 32.14
N LEU A 125 -0.67 26.99 31.97
CA LEU A 125 -1.30 27.35 30.69
C LEU A 125 -0.26 27.46 29.56
N TYR A 126 0.93 27.98 29.87
CA TYR A 126 2.04 28.07 28.91
C TYR A 126 2.55 26.68 28.51
N LEU A 127 2.75 25.78 29.48
CA LEU A 127 3.14 24.40 29.20
C LEU A 127 2.09 23.68 28.34
N ASN A 128 0.80 23.90 28.64
CA ASN A 128 -0.29 23.36 27.82
C ASN A 128 -0.27 23.92 26.39
N LEU A 129 0.02 25.21 26.20
CA LEU A 129 0.18 25.82 24.88
C LEU A 129 1.30 25.12 24.10
N LEU A 130 2.47 24.90 24.72
CA LEU A 130 3.61 24.24 24.10
C LEU A 130 3.30 22.77 23.74
N SER A 131 2.73 22.01 24.68
CA SER A 131 2.33 20.62 24.42
C SER A 131 1.23 20.51 23.37
N LEU A 132 0.31 21.47 23.31
CA LEU A 132 -0.71 21.52 22.26
C LEU A 132 -0.08 21.80 20.90
N LEU A 133 0.85 22.76 20.83
CA LEU A 133 1.58 23.07 19.61
C LEU A 133 2.34 21.85 19.08
N GLU A 134 3.06 21.14 19.95
CA GLU A 134 3.74 19.88 19.63
C GLU A 134 2.76 18.87 19.00
N LYS A 135 1.64 18.60 19.67
CA LYS A 135 0.61 17.66 19.19
C LYS A 135 0.07 18.05 17.82
N ILE A 136 -0.31 19.32 17.66
CA ILE A 136 -0.86 19.82 16.39
C ILE A 136 0.17 19.71 15.27
N LEU A 137 1.43 20.06 15.54
CA LEU A 137 2.50 19.97 14.55
C LEU A 137 2.72 18.53 14.07
N VAL A 138 2.73 17.57 14.99
CA VAL A 138 2.86 16.14 14.64
C VAL A 138 1.69 15.69 13.79
N THR A 139 0.45 15.96 14.22
CA THR A 139 -0.75 15.58 13.47
C THR A 139 -0.75 16.20 12.07
N LYS A 140 -0.46 17.50 11.94
CA LYS A 140 -0.44 18.18 10.63
C LYS A 140 0.67 17.71 9.72
N ARG A 141 1.84 17.37 10.27
CA ARG A 141 2.92 16.76 9.48
C ARG A 141 2.54 15.38 8.97
N GLN A 142 1.87 14.57 9.79
CA GLN A 142 1.40 13.26 9.36
C GLN A 142 0.34 13.37 8.26
N GLU A 143 -0.67 14.22 8.44
CA GLU A 143 -1.69 14.50 7.40
C GLU A 143 -1.03 14.91 6.07
N LEU A 144 -0.07 15.84 6.12
CA LEU A 144 0.65 16.30 4.91
C LEU A 144 1.53 15.20 4.30
N SER A 145 2.15 14.36 5.12
CA SER A 145 2.95 13.23 4.65
C SER A 145 2.10 12.20 3.91
N GLU A 146 0.90 11.91 4.42
CA GLU A 146 -0.04 10.99 3.77
C GLU A 146 -0.55 11.55 2.43
N ILE A 147 -0.85 12.85 2.39
CA ILE A 147 -1.24 13.55 1.16
C ILE A 147 -0.08 13.51 0.15
N LYS A 148 1.15 13.81 0.58
CA LYS A 148 2.34 13.76 -0.28
C LYS A 148 2.54 12.36 -0.84
N ALA A 149 2.49 11.32 -0.01
CA ALA A 149 2.65 9.93 -0.45
C ALA A 149 1.61 9.54 -1.52
N ARG A 150 0.36 10.02 -1.39
CA ARG A 150 -0.67 9.80 -2.41
C ARG A 150 -0.30 10.47 -3.73
N TYR A 151 0.21 11.70 -3.70
CA TYR A 151 0.66 12.39 -4.90
C TYR A 151 1.87 11.72 -5.54
N ASP A 152 2.83 11.26 -4.74
CA ASP A 152 4.01 10.57 -5.23
C ASP A 152 3.62 9.28 -5.98
N VAL A 153 2.73 8.47 -5.41
CA VAL A 153 2.17 7.27 -6.07
C VAL A 153 1.38 7.63 -7.33
N GLY A 154 0.58 8.70 -7.28
CA GLY A 154 -0.17 9.18 -8.44
C GLY A 154 0.74 9.59 -9.59
N LEU A 155 1.80 10.34 -9.28
CA LEU A 155 2.80 10.79 -10.25
C LEU A 155 3.57 9.61 -10.84
N GLU A 156 3.98 8.66 -10.03
CA GLU A 156 4.65 7.44 -10.48
C GLU A 156 3.78 6.66 -11.49
N LYS A 157 2.48 6.48 -11.19
CA LYS A 157 1.55 5.84 -12.12
C LYS A 157 1.37 6.61 -13.42
N LEU A 158 1.30 7.94 -13.37
CA LEU A 158 1.20 8.76 -14.57
C LEU A 158 2.45 8.62 -15.44
N LEU A 159 3.64 8.67 -14.84
CA LEU A 159 4.91 8.50 -15.55
C LEU A 159 5.03 7.10 -16.18
N SER A 160 4.68 6.05 -15.43
CA SER A 160 4.67 4.67 -15.92
C SER A 160 3.69 4.48 -17.08
N THR A 161 2.47 5.04 -16.96
CA THR A 161 1.46 4.97 -18.03
C THR A 161 1.90 5.74 -19.26
N ALA A 162 2.50 6.92 -19.09
CA ALA A 162 3.04 7.69 -20.21
C ALA A 162 4.13 6.93 -20.97
N ALA A 163 5.02 6.24 -20.25
CA ALA A 163 6.04 5.38 -20.87
C ALA A 163 5.41 4.22 -21.66
N GLN A 164 4.44 3.50 -21.07
CA GLN A 164 3.74 2.40 -21.76
C GLN A 164 2.97 2.89 -23.00
N VAL A 165 2.32 4.05 -22.93
CA VAL A 165 1.62 4.63 -24.09
C VAL A 165 2.61 5.00 -25.19
N SER A 166 3.77 5.56 -24.84
CA SER A 166 4.82 5.85 -25.82
C SER A 166 5.35 4.60 -26.52
N GLU A 167 5.50 3.49 -25.79
CA GLU A 167 5.91 2.20 -26.34
C GLU A 167 4.84 1.64 -27.29
N MET A 168 3.58 1.58 -26.85
CA MET A 168 2.46 1.13 -27.69
C MET A 168 2.29 1.97 -28.96
N GLN A 169 2.52 3.29 -28.89
CA GLN A 169 2.48 4.16 -30.06
C GLN A 169 3.57 3.79 -31.07
N SER A 170 4.79 3.52 -30.61
CA SER A 170 5.89 3.09 -31.47
C SER A 170 5.60 1.73 -32.12
N GLU A 171 5.07 0.77 -31.36
CA GLU A 171 4.67 -0.53 -31.89
C GLU A 171 3.56 -0.41 -32.95
N LEU A 172 2.54 0.42 -32.71
CA LEU A 172 1.47 0.67 -33.68
C LEU A 172 2.00 1.29 -34.97
N GLU A 173 2.93 2.24 -34.89
CA GLU A 173 3.57 2.82 -36.06
C GLU A 173 4.39 1.79 -36.85
N ALA A 174 5.07 0.86 -36.17
CA ALA A 174 5.81 -0.22 -36.81
C ALA A 174 4.90 -1.29 -37.44
N LEU A 175 3.75 -1.58 -36.83
CA LEU A 175 2.78 -2.58 -37.31
C LEU A 175 1.97 -2.10 -38.53
N LYS A 176 1.68 -0.79 -38.65
CA LYS A 176 0.92 -0.22 -39.77
C LYS A 176 1.40 -0.66 -41.17
N PRO A 177 2.69 -0.53 -41.54
CA PRO A 177 3.16 -0.93 -42.87
C PRO A 177 3.13 -2.46 -43.09
N GLN A 178 3.38 -3.24 -42.03
CA GLN A 178 3.30 -4.71 -42.10
C GLN A 178 1.85 -5.15 -42.38
N LEU A 179 0.88 -4.49 -41.74
CA LEU A 179 -0.53 -4.76 -41.94
C LEU A 179 -0.97 -4.41 -43.36
N SER A 180 -0.52 -3.28 -43.92
CA SER A 180 -0.85 -2.92 -45.30
C SER A 180 -0.24 -3.89 -46.31
N ALA A 181 1.00 -4.33 -46.08
CA ALA A 181 1.66 -5.32 -46.94
C ALA A 181 0.91 -6.66 -46.89
N LYS A 182 0.60 -7.17 -45.69
CA LYS A 182 -0.16 -8.41 -45.51
C LYS A 182 -1.56 -8.33 -46.08
N LYS A 183 -2.23 -7.18 -45.98
CA LYS A 183 -3.54 -6.94 -46.58
C LYS A 183 -3.47 -7.04 -48.11
N SER A 184 -2.48 -6.39 -48.74
CA SER A 184 -2.29 -6.48 -50.19
C SER A 184 -1.95 -7.91 -50.64
N GLU A 185 -1.11 -8.64 -49.89
CA GLU A 185 -0.81 -10.05 -50.16
C GLU A 185 -2.07 -10.93 -50.07
N THR A 186 -2.92 -10.70 -49.07
CA THR A 186 -4.16 -11.48 -48.90
C THR A 186 -5.21 -11.15 -49.96
N GLU A 187 -5.32 -9.88 -50.39
CA GLU A 187 -6.18 -9.49 -51.52
C GLU A 187 -5.72 -10.18 -52.82
N ALA A 188 -4.42 -10.17 -53.12
CA ALA A 188 -3.87 -10.86 -54.30
C ALA A 188 -4.05 -12.39 -54.24
N MET A 189 -3.84 -12.99 -53.08
CA MET A 189 -4.09 -14.43 -52.87
C MET A 189 -5.57 -14.76 -53.10
N MET A 190 -6.48 -13.90 -52.65
CA MET A 190 -7.91 -14.11 -52.83
C MET A 190 -8.31 -14.06 -54.31
N GLU A 191 -7.77 -13.13 -55.09
CA GLU A 191 -7.97 -13.06 -56.54
C GLU A 191 -7.50 -14.34 -57.24
N THR A 192 -6.32 -14.85 -56.85
CA THR A 192 -5.78 -16.10 -57.40
C THR A 192 -6.67 -17.28 -57.08
N ILE A 193 -7.14 -17.38 -55.83
CA ILE A 193 -8.07 -18.43 -55.39
C ILE A 193 -9.40 -18.35 -56.16
N THR A 194 -9.93 -17.15 -56.43
CA THR A 194 -11.15 -17.02 -57.24
C THR A 194 -10.95 -17.48 -58.67
N ALA A 195 -9.82 -17.16 -59.30
CA ALA A 195 -9.50 -17.62 -60.65
C ALA A 195 -9.29 -19.15 -60.70
N ASP A 196 -8.54 -19.71 -59.75
CA ASP A 196 -8.32 -21.16 -59.64
C ASP A 196 -9.62 -21.90 -59.36
N ARG A 197 -10.55 -21.31 -58.58
CA ARG A 197 -11.86 -21.88 -58.33
C ARG A 197 -12.71 -21.92 -59.60
N GLU A 198 -12.74 -20.83 -60.37
CA GLU A 198 -13.45 -20.79 -61.65
C GLU A 198 -12.88 -21.83 -62.64
N SER A 199 -11.56 -21.97 -62.73
CA SER A 199 -10.97 -22.98 -63.61
C SER A 199 -11.25 -24.40 -63.12
N ALA A 200 -11.17 -24.64 -61.82
CA ALA A 200 -11.47 -25.94 -61.22
C ALA A 200 -12.95 -26.32 -61.41
N ASP A 201 -13.88 -25.36 -61.33
CA ASP A 201 -15.31 -25.59 -61.59
C ASP A 201 -15.55 -25.95 -63.08
N VAL A 202 -14.83 -25.32 -64.02
CA VAL A 202 -14.88 -25.71 -65.45
C VAL A 202 -14.34 -27.12 -65.67
N THR A 203 -13.17 -27.44 -65.12
CA THR A 203 -12.59 -28.80 -65.25
C THR A 203 -13.48 -29.83 -64.57
N ARG A 204 -14.08 -29.51 -63.42
CA ARG A 204 -15.03 -30.38 -62.74
C ARG A 204 -16.25 -30.67 -63.61
N ALA A 205 -16.83 -29.66 -64.25
CA ALA A 205 -17.97 -29.86 -65.15
C ALA A 205 -17.60 -30.74 -66.36
N GLN A 206 -16.39 -30.58 -66.91
CA GLN A 206 -15.88 -31.43 -67.99
C GLN A 206 -15.70 -32.88 -67.54
N VAL A 207 -15.06 -33.10 -66.39
CA VAL A 207 -14.86 -34.45 -65.83
C VAL A 207 -16.18 -35.12 -65.47
N GLU A 208 -17.16 -34.37 -64.94
CA GLU A 208 -18.51 -34.91 -64.67
C GLU A 208 -19.22 -35.35 -65.96
N GLN A 209 -19.01 -34.63 -67.07
CA GLN A 209 -19.52 -35.03 -68.39
C GLN A 209 -18.79 -36.26 -68.95
N GLU A 210 -17.46 -36.26 -68.93
CA GLU A 210 -16.63 -37.39 -69.38
C GLU A 210 -16.91 -38.65 -68.55
N GLU A 211 -17.11 -38.52 -67.23
CA GLU A 211 -17.46 -39.65 -66.35
C GLU A 211 -18.81 -40.26 -66.74
N ALA A 212 -19.80 -39.42 -67.10
CA ALA A 212 -21.10 -39.90 -67.58
C ALA A 212 -20.97 -40.65 -68.92
N GLU A 213 -20.18 -40.12 -69.86
CA GLU A 213 -19.92 -40.76 -71.15
C GLU A 213 -19.14 -42.09 -70.99
N CYS A 214 -18.09 -42.11 -70.16
CA CYS A 214 -17.34 -43.32 -69.83
C CYS A 214 -18.21 -44.37 -69.13
N LYS A 215 -19.16 -43.99 -68.27
CA LYS A 215 -20.12 -44.94 -67.67
C LYS A 215 -20.99 -45.60 -68.72
N VAL A 216 -21.51 -44.84 -69.68
CA VAL A 216 -22.30 -45.40 -70.80
C VAL A 216 -21.45 -46.38 -71.62
N GLN A 217 -20.23 -45.98 -71.99
CA GLN A 217 -19.31 -46.85 -72.73
C GLN A 217 -18.91 -48.11 -71.94
N ALA A 218 -18.70 -47.98 -70.63
CA ALA A 218 -18.40 -49.12 -69.75
C ALA A 218 -19.58 -50.09 -69.67
N GLU A 219 -20.82 -49.58 -69.56
CA GLU A 219 -22.03 -50.40 -69.60
C GLU A 219 -22.22 -51.12 -70.94
N GLU A 220 -21.94 -50.45 -72.06
CA GLU A 220 -21.98 -51.05 -73.40
C GLU A 220 -20.91 -52.13 -73.58
N ALA A 221 -19.67 -51.86 -73.16
CA ALA A 221 -18.58 -52.84 -73.19
C ALA A 221 -18.87 -54.04 -72.28
N GLN A 222 -19.49 -53.82 -71.11
CA GLN A 222 -19.91 -54.89 -70.21
C GLN A 222 -20.99 -55.76 -70.85
N LYS A 223 -22.03 -55.16 -71.48
CA LYS A 223 -23.05 -55.92 -72.22
C LYS A 223 -22.45 -56.74 -73.36
N LEU A 224 -21.49 -56.18 -74.10
CA LEU A 224 -20.79 -56.89 -75.18
C LEU A 224 -19.95 -58.05 -74.63
N LYS A 225 -19.23 -57.83 -73.52
CA LYS A 225 -18.48 -58.87 -72.83
C LYS A 225 -19.39 -60.00 -72.37
N ASP A 226 -20.50 -59.68 -71.72
CA ASP A 226 -21.47 -60.68 -71.25
C ASP A 226 -22.08 -61.49 -72.41
N ALA A 227 -22.33 -60.85 -73.56
CA ALA A 227 -22.79 -61.53 -74.77
C ALA A 227 -21.73 -62.49 -75.35
N CYS A 228 -20.46 -62.04 -75.43
CA CYS A 228 -19.36 -62.88 -75.87
C CYS A 228 -19.10 -64.06 -74.91
N GLU A 229 -19.16 -63.85 -73.60
CA GLU A 229 -19.03 -64.92 -72.60
C GLU A 229 -20.19 -65.93 -72.70
N ALA A 230 -21.41 -65.48 -72.99
CA ALA A 230 -22.55 -66.36 -73.22
C ALA A 230 -22.38 -67.24 -74.47
N ASP A 231 -21.86 -66.69 -75.57
CA ASP A 231 -21.59 -67.46 -76.79
C ASP A 231 -20.38 -68.39 -76.63
N LEU A 232 -19.34 -67.95 -75.91
CA LEU A 232 -18.24 -68.83 -75.50
C LEU A 232 -18.76 -70.01 -74.66
N ALA A 233 -19.68 -69.76 -73.72
CA ALA A 233 -20.27 -70.80 -72.88
C ALA A 233 -21.09 -71.83 -73.68
N LYS A 234 -21.67 -71.45 -74.82
CA LYS A 234 -22.32 -72.40 -75.76
C LYS A 234 -21.32 -73.21 -76.58
N ALA A 235 -20.17 -72.63 -76.93
CA ALA A 235 -19.12 -73.28 -77.72
C ALA A 235 -18.22 -74.22 -76.87
N MET A 236 -18.01 -73.90 -75.59
CA MET A 236 -17.16 -74.65 -74.66
C MET A 236 -17.54 -76.14 -74.49
N PRO A 237 -18.84 -76.54 -74.42
CA PRO A 237 -19.23 -77.94 -74.37
C PRO A 237 -18.84 -78.72 -75.63
N ALA A 238 -18.95 -78.11 -76.82
CA ALA A 238 -18.55 -78.73 -78.08
C ALA A 238 -17.02 -78.90 -78.16
N LEU A 239 -16.26 -77.87 -77.75
CA LEU A 239 -14.80 -77.92 -77.68
C LEU A 239 -14.30 -78.95 -76.65
N ASN A 240 -14.86 -78.94 -75.44
CA ASN A 240 -14.50 -79.90 -74.40
C ASN A 240 -14.91 -81.32 -74.78
N GLY A 241 -16.02 -81.51 -75.50
CA GLY A 241 -16.41 -82.77 -76.11
C GLY A 241 -15.39 -83.27 -77.13
N ALA A 242 -14.95 -82.40 -78.05
CA ALA A 242 -13.91 -82.71 -79.03
C ALA A 242 -12.55 -83.01 -78.37
N LEU A 243 -12.15 -82.28 -77.33
CA LEU A 243 -10.92 -82.54 -76.57
C LEU A 243 -10.99 -83.85 -75.77
N LYS A 244 -12.18 -84.25 -75.27
CA LYS A 244 -12.38 -85.55 -74.61
C LYS A 244 -12.27 -86.71 -75.62
N ALA A 245 -12.82 -86.53 -76.82
CA ALA A 245 -12.67 -87.49 -77.92
C ALA A 245 -11.21 -87.60 -78.39
N LEU A 246 -10.46 -86.48 -78.42
CA LEU A 246 -9.03 -86.49 -78.75
C LEU A 246 -8.19 -87.18 -77.67
N LYS A 247 -8.54 -87.03 -76.39
CA LYS A 247 -7.88 -87.70 -75.26
C LYS A 247 -8.26 -89.18 -75.08
N SER A 248 -9.32 -89.66 -75.73
CA SER A 248 -9.69 -91.08 -75.74
C SER A 248 -9.02 -91.90 -76.85
N LEU A 249 -8.22 -91.27 -77.72
CA LEU A 249 -7.40 -91.96 -78.71
C LEU A 249 -6.14 -92.55 -78.05
N SER A 250 -5.97 -93.86 -78.17
CA SER A 250 -4.78 -94.57 -77.72
C SER A 250 -3.72 -94.56 -78.82
N LYS A 251 -2.44 -94.72 -78.46
CA LYS A 251 -1.31 -94.65 -79.41
C LYS A 251 -1.39 -95.69 -80.57
N ASN A 252 -2.25 -96.69 -80.45
CA ASN A 252 -2.51 -97.70 -81.48
C ASN A 252 -3.51 -97.25 -82.55
N ASP A 253 -4.27 -96.16 -82.32
CA ASP A 253 -5.29 -95.64 -83.24
C ASP A 253 -4.73 -94.56 -84.21
N ILE A 254 -3.41 -94.29 -84.17
CA ILE A 254 -2.73 -93.21 -84.93
C ILE A 254 -1.81 -93.78 -86.04
N ILE A 255 -1.93 -95.06 -86.40
CA ILE A 255 -1.18 -95.67 -87.52
C ILE A 255 -2.16 -96.17 -88.59
N GLU A 256 -2.08 -95.54 -89.77
CA GLU A 256 -2.91 -95.65 -91.00
C GLU A 256 -4.28 -94.94 -90.96
N VAL A 257 -4.29 -93.62 -91.20
CA VAL A 257 -4.35 -92.93 -92.51
C VAL A 257 -3.62 -91.59 -92.39
#